data_AF-B1X364-F1
#
_entry.id   AF-B1X364-F1
#
_cell.length_a   1.000
_cell.length_b   1.000
_cell.length_c   1.000
_cell.angle_alpha   90.00
_cell.angle_beta   90.00
_cell.angle_gamma   90.00
#
_symmetry.space_group_name_H-M   'P 1'
#
loop_
_entity.id
_entity.type
_entity.pdbx_description
1 polymer ?
#
loop_
_entity_poly.entity_id
_entity_poly.type
_entity_poly.pdbx_seq_one_letter_code
_entity_poly.pdbx_strand_id
1 'polypeptide(L)'
;MRITFYVNRVPGNPLKGRGWIDIRNLEVVKRLNIPMTGDCTNSHIQIKVKCSSPEYEKFRQKGYTRSKSNGISVGKFEEDYLMVTVACHRGKAGGKKFQVIEKRENVSLIVQKSLTIEAVRFWAETWASEGAYLVTPGGKKIAIEQNKVIETEYVYLIYSEVMNAIKIGRAKNVEKRFTSLQTAHPYPLKIIKTLKVSGKKAAIDLEKQLHQQFADYRLSGEWFKACEALMNFSDDKNS
;
A
#
# COMPACT_ATOMS: atom_id res chain seq x y z
N MET A 1 -25.18 18.70 -12.09
CA MET A 1 -23.76 19.09 -12.11
C MET A 1 -22.92 17.83 -12.26
N ARG A 2 -21.90 17.83 -13.13
CA ARG A 2 -21.00 16.68 -13.36
C ARG A 2 -19.77 16.83 -12.48
N ILE A 3 -19.40 15.79 -11.74
CA ILE A 3 -18.21 15.74 -10.89
C ILE A 3 -17.25 14.71 -11.47
N THR A 4 -15.99 15.12 -11.64
CA THR A 4 -14.92 14.26 -12.15
C THR A 4 -13.96 13.93 -11.02
N PHE A 5 -13.74 12.64 -10.81
CA PHE A 5 -12.72 12.07 -9.95
C PHE A 5 -11.56 11.54 -10.79
N TYR A 6 -10.36 11.56 -10.24
CA TYR A 6 -9.14 11.07 -10.87
C TYR A 6 -8.55 9.94 -10.04
N VAL A 7 -8.22 8.83 -10.70
CA VAL A 7 -7.76 7.61 -10.04
C VAL A 7 -6.55 7.04 -10.76
N ASN A 8 -5.74 6.27 -10.03
CA ASN A 8 -4.60 5.59 -10.61
C ASN A 8 -5.09 4.48 -11.56
N ARG A 9 -4.44 4.33 -12.71
CA ARG A 9 -4.77 3.26 -13.68
C ARG A 9 -4.49 1.87 -13.14
N VAL A 10 -3.46 1.78 -12.30
CA VAL A 10 -3.08 0.58 -11.57
C VAL A 10 -3.18 0.94 -10.08
N PRO A 11 -4.10 0.30 -9.32
CA PRO A 11 -4.18 0.49 -7.88
C PRO A 11 -2.82 0.35 -7.21
N GLY A 12 -2.51 1.24 -6.26
CA GLY A 12 -1.21 1.25 -5.57
C GLY A 12 0.00 1.70 -6.39
N ASN A 13 -0.10 1.84 -7.72
CA ASN A 13 1.02 2.29 -8.56
C ASN A 13 0.67 3.56 -9.36
N PRO A 14 0.84 4.75 -8.75
CA PRO A 14 0.52 6.02 -9.40
C PRO A 14 1.42 6.33 -10.61
N LEU A 15 2.63 5.75 -10.70
CA LEU A 15 3.55 5.92 -11.83
C LEU A 15 3.06 5.24 -13.12
N LYS A 16 1.98 4.45 -13.07
CA LYS A 16 1.35 3.87 -14.27
C LYS A 16 0.29 4.77 -14.91
N GLY A 17 0.15 6.00 -14.43
CA GLY A 17 -0.74 7.01 -15.00
C GLY A 17 -2.08 7.09 -14.29
N ARG A 18 -2.85 8.13 -14.65
CA ARG A 18 -4.17 8.41 -14.09
C ARG A 18 -5.27 8.38 -15.13
N GLY A 19 -6.48 8.10 -14.69
CA GLY A 19 -7.69 8.24 -15.48
C GLY A 19 -8.81 8.89 -14.69
N TRP A 20 -9.95 9.11 -15.35
CA TRP A 20 -11.08 9.82 -14.76
C TRP A 20 -12.33 8.94 -14.62
N ILE A 21 -13.12 9.23 -13.59
CA ILE A 21 -14.45 8.67 -13.30
C ILE A 21 -15.39 9.86 -13.07
N ASP A 22 -16.57 9.84 -13.68
CA ASP A 22 -17.54 10.91 -13.59
C ASP A 22 -18.87 10.44 -13.03
N ILE A 23 -19.41 11.24 -12.10
CA ILE A 23 -20.76 11.09 -11.57
C ILE A 23 -21.58 12.33 -11.98
N ARG A 24 -22.78 12.11 -12.50
CA ARG A 24 -23.68 13.20 -12.96
C ARG A 24 -24.61 13.74 -11.87
N ASN A 25 -24.62 13.13 -10.70
CA ASN A 25 -25.49 13.47 -9.58
C ASN A 25 -24.67 13.83 -8.33
N LEU A 26 -24.61 15.13 -8.01
CA LEU A 26 -23.89 15.65 -6.83
C LEU A 26 -24.53 15.20 -5.51
N GLU A 27 -25.84 15.07 -5.46
CA GLU A 27 -26.54 14.68 -4.22
C GLU A 27 -26.21 13.24 -3.81
N VAL A 28 -26.01 12.35 -4.78
CA VAL A 28 -25.50 10.99 -4.54
C VAL A 28 -24.09 11.02 -3.97
N VAL A 29 -23.23 11.88 -4.50
CA VAL A 29 -21.84 12.03 -4.02
C VAL A 29 -21.80 12.48 -2.56
N LYS A 30 -22.62 13.46 -2.18
CA LYS A 30 -22.74 13.92 -0.79
C LYS A 30 -23.32 12.84 0.12
N ARG A 31 -24.44 12.22 -0.27
CA ARG A 31 -25.16 11.23 0.54
C ARG A 31 -24.34 9.98 0.83
N LEU A 32 -23.54 9.55 -0.14
CA LEU A 32 -22.65 8.39 -0.01
C LEU A 32 -21.26 8.74 0.51
N ASN A 33 -21.03 9.99 0.95
CA ASN A 33 -19.75 10.48 1.46
C ASN A 33 -18.57 10.16 0.52
N ILE A 34 -18.79 10.23 -0.80
CA ILE A 34 -17.73 9.96 -1.79
C ILE A 34 -16.67 11.07 -1.65
N PRO A 35 -15.37 10.74 -1.49
CA PRO A 35 -14.32 11.73 -1.23
C PRO A 35 -14.26 12.82 -2.31
N MET A 36 -14.53 14.07 -1.92
CA MET A 36 -14.50 15.26 -2.79
C MET A 36 -13.28 16.16 -2.54
N THR A 37 -12.24 15.65 -1.88
CA THR A 37 -11.01 16.38 -1.57
C THR A 37 -9.77 15.49 -1.77
N GLY A 38 -8.60 16.12 -1.88
CA GLY A 38 -7.32 15.41 -2.02
C GLY A 38 -7.01 14.98 -3.45
N ASP A 39 -6.17 13.96 -3.60
CA ASP A 39 -5.66 13.54 -4.90
C ASP A 39 -6.76 13.10 -5.87
N CYS A 40 -7.87 12.55 -5.36
CA CYS A 40 -8.97 12.10 -6.21
C CYS A 40 -9.70 13.25 -6.94
N THR A 41 -9.49 14.51 -6.54
CA THR A 41 -10.03 15.69 -7.26
C THR A 41 -8.99 16.35 -8.17
N ASN A 42 -7.72 15.95 -8.06
CA ASN A 42 -6.64 16.53 -8.85
C ASN A 42 -6.39 15.74 -10.13
N SER A 43 -6.44 16.46 -11.25
CA SER A 43 -6.14 15.90 -12.57
C SER A 43 -4.70 15.43 -12.71
N HIS A 44 -3.82 15.86 -11.80
CA HIS A 44 -2.42 15.47 -11.73
C HIS A 44 -1.97 15.35 -10.28
N ILE A 45 -0.93 14.54 -10.05
CA ILE A 45 -0.24 14.41 -8.76
C ILE A 45 1.27 14.50 -8.97
N GLN A 46 2.00 14.77 -7.90
CA GLN A 46 3.47 14.77 -7.89
C GLN A 46 3.96 13.65 -6.97
N ILE A 47 4.94 12.88 -7.44
CA ILE A 47 5.48 11.69 -6.75
C ILE A 47 6.99 11.80 -6.69
N LYS A 48 7.55 11.74 -5.47
CA LYS A 48 9.00 11.69 -5.27
C LYS A 48 9.49 10.27 -5.53
N VAL A 49 10.28 10.10 -6.58
CA VAL A 49 10.90 8.81 -6.93
C VAL A 49 12.34 8.84 -6.44
N LYS A 50 12.68 8.03 -5.43
CA LYS A 50 14.01 8.02 -4.82
C LYS A 50 15.05 7.36 -5.72
N CYS A 51 16.31 7.76 -5.61
CA CYS A 51 17.45 7.16 -6.34
C CYS A 51 17.59 5.64 -6.17
N SER A 52 17.12 5.10 -5.04
CA SER A 52 17.12 3.66 -4.76
C SER A 52 16.01 2.86 -5.47
N SER A 53 15.04 3.52 -6.13
CA SER A 53 13.95 2.83 -6.82
C SER A 53 14.36 2.46 -8.26
N PRO A 54 13.97 1.28 -8.77
CA PRO A 54 14.21 0.89 -10.17
C PRO A 54 13.64 1.88 -11.19
N GLU A 55 12.56 2.59 -10.83
CA GLU A 55 11.94 3.61 -11.67
C GLU A 55 12.80 4.87 -11.81
N TYR A 56 13.69 5.16 -10.86
CA TYR A 56 14.54 6.35 -10.89
C TYR A 56 15.45 6.37 -12.12
N GLU A 57 16.24 5.33 -12.32
CA GLU A 57 17.15 5.24 -13.47
C GLU A 57 16.38 5.23 -14.79
N LYS A 58 15.21 4.59 -14.81
CA LYS A 58 14.31 4.62 -15.97
C LYS A 58 13.84 6.03 -16.32
N PHE A 59 13.52 6.86 -15.32
CA PHE A 59 13.09 8.24 -15.54
C PHE A 59 14.26 9.17 -15.84
N ARG A 60 15.42 8.94 -15.23
CA ARG A 60 16.67 9.67 -15.44
C ARG A 60 17.20 9.47 -16.85
N GLN A 61 17.36 8.23 -17.30
CA GLN A 61 17.92 7.89 -18.61
C GLN A 61 17.03 8.34 -19.77
N LYS A 62 15.70 8.23 -19.59
CA LYS A 62 14.76 8.59 -20.65
C LYS A 62 14.61 10.10 -20.86
N GLY A 63 15.19 10.93 -19.99
CA GLY A 63 15.17 12.39 -20.14
C GLY A 63 13.79 12.93 -20.46
N TYR A 64 12.76 12.53 -19.70
CA TYR A 64 11.35 12.91 -19.94
C TYR A 64 11.08 14.41 -19.68
N THR A 65 11.81 15.29 -20.38
CA THR A 65 11.43 16.67 -20.62
C THR A 65 10.22 16.65 -21.55
N ARG A 66 9.03 16.84 -20.97
CA ARG A 66 7.75 17.07 -21.69
C ARG A 66 7.26 15.98 -22.66
N SER A 67 7.68 14.72 -22.57
CA SER A 67 7.06 13.69 -23.44
C SER A 67 5.62 13.37 -22.99
N LYS A 68 4.66 13.61 -23.89
CA LYS A 68 3.20 13.34 -23.77
C LYS A 68 2.85 11.85 -23.63
N SER A 69 3.78 10.95 -23.33
CA SER A 69 3.47 9.52 -23.16
C SER A 69 2.72 9.30 -21.85
N ASN A 70 1.42 9.02 -21.94
CA ASN A 70 0.55 8.65 -20.81
C ASN A 70 0.39 9.70 -19.69
N GLY A 71 0.78 10.96 -19.94
CA GLY A 71 0.63 12.06 -18.98
C GLY A 71 1.70 12.11 -17.89
N ILE A 72 2.84 11.45 -18.09
CA ILE A 72 3.95 11.44 -17.11
C ILE A 72 5.05 12.38 -17.58
N SER A 73 5.51 13.25 -16.69
CA SER A 73 6.63 14.17 -16.96
C SER A 73 7.56 14.23 -15.76
N VAL A 74 8.86 14.25 -16.01
CA VAL A 74 9.88 14.43 -14.97
C VAL A 74 10.17 15.92 -14.84
N GLY A 75 10.12 16.42 -13.61
CA GLY A 75 10.36 17.82 -13.25
C GLY A 75 11.75 18.00 -12.68
N LYS A 76 11.81 18.51 -11.44
CA LYS A 76 13.05 18.85 -10.73
C LYS A 76 13.84 17.59 -10.35
N PHE A 77 15.16 17.68 -10.51
CA PHE A 77 16.15 16.72 -10.03
C PHE A 77 16.72 17.23 -8.71
N GLU A 78 16.74 16.40 -7.69
CA GLU A 78 17.51 16.61 -6.46
C GLU A 78 18.41 15.40 -6.24
N GLU A 79 19.48 15.54 -5.45
CA GLU A 79 20.53 14.51 -5.31
C GLU A 79 19.97 13.12 -4.95
N ASP A 80 18.88 13.07 -4.17
CA ASP A 80 18.28 11.83 -3.67
C ASP A 80 16.98 11.40 -4.36
N TYR A 81 16.37 12.26 -5.19
CA TYR A 81 15.08 11.93 -5.82
C TYR A 81 14.75 12.74 -7.09
N LEU A 82 13.86 12.16 -7.90
CA LEU A 82 13.21 12.83 -9.03
C LEU A 82 11.80 13.22 -8.65
N MET A 83 11.41 14.44 -9.02
CA MET A 83 10.02 14.86 -8.93
C MET A 83 9.28 14.45 -10.21
N VAL A 84 8.33 13.50 -10.10
CA VAL A 84 7.55 13.01 -11.25
C VAL A 84 6.11 13.52 -11.15
N THR A 85 5.67 14.27 -12.17
CA THR A 85 4.26 14.65 -12.31
C THR A 85 3.54 13.58 -13.12
N VAL A 86 2.42 13.10 -12.58
CA VAL A 86 1.53 12.15 -13.25
C VAL A 86 0.16 12.80 -13.44
N ALA A 87 -0.15 13.15 -14.68
CA ALA A 87 -1.41 13.72 -15.10
C ALA A 87 -2.36 12.69 -15.72
N CYS A 88 -3.65 12.96 -15.60
CA CYS A 88 -4.68 12.28 -16.36
C CYS A 88 -4.51 12.58 -17.84
N HIS A 89 -4.25 11.55 -18.62
CA HIS A 89 -4.02 11.64 -20.06
C HIS A 89 -5.21 11.11 -20.86
N ARG A 90 -5.48 11.72 -22.02
CA ARG A 90 -6.60 11.49 -22.98
C ARG A 90 -7.94 12.13 -22.59
N GLY A 91 -8.65 12.66 -23.61
CA GLY A 91 -9.89 13.41 -23.48
C GLY A 91 -11.11 12.61 -22.98
N LYS A 92 -12.24 13.31 -22.80
CA LYS A 92 -13.48 12.75 -22.19
C LYS A 92 -14.40 12.01 -23.17
N ALA A 93 -14.03 11.88 -24.44
CA ALA A 93 -14.89 11.29 -25.47
C ALA A 93 -15.11 9.77 -25.28
N GLY A 94 -16.37 9.34 -25.29
CA GLY A 94 -16.78 7.93 -25.34
C GLY A 94 -16.52 7.11 -24.07
N GLY A 95 -16.64 7.70 -22.87
CA GLY A 95 -16.48 6.96 -21.61
C GLY A 95 -17.39 5.71 -21.50
N LYS A 96 -16.90 4.68 -20.83
CA LYS A 96 -17.62 3.44 -20.51
C LYS A 96 -18.58 3.67 -19.34
N LYS A 97 -19.77 3.06 -19.39
CA LYS A 97 -20.75 3.14 -18.30
C LYS A 97 -20.54 2.00 -17.31
N PHE A 98 -20.39 2.32 -16.05
CA PHE A 98 -20.38 1.38 -14.93
C PHE A 98 -21.52 1.77 -13.98
N GLN A 99 -21.89 0.85 -13.09
CA GLN A 99 -22.79 1.16 -11.98
C GLN A 99 -22.23 0.60 -10.68
N VAL A 100 -22.38 1.32 -9.58
CA VAL A 100 -22.15 0.77 -8.23
C VAL A 100 -23.51 0.65 -7.55
N ILE A 101 -23.87 -0.57 -7.17
CA ILE A 101 -25.07 -0.87 -6.40
C ILE A 101 -24.65 -0.86 -4.93
N GLU A 102 -25.01 0.21 -4.23
CA GLU A 102 -24.71 0.46 -2.82
C GLU A 102 -26.02 0.35 -2.04
N LYS A 103 -26.24 -0.77 -1.33
CA LYS A 103 -27.49 -1.08 -0.62
C LYS A 103 -28.72 -0.97 -1.53
N ARG A 104 -29.45 0.16 -1.46
CA ARG A 104 -30.66 0.45 -2.26
C ARG A 104 -30.44 1.55 -3.31
N GLU A 105 -29.21 2.05 -3.46
CA GLU A 105 -28.86 3.09 -4.41
C GLU A 105 -28.07 2.53 -5.60
N ASN A 106 -28.39 3.02 -6.80
CA ASN A 106 -27.64 2.71 -8.02
C ASN A 106 -26.88 3.97 -8.48
N VAL A 107 -25.56 3.93 -8.35
CA VAL A 107 -24.66 5.02 -8.71
C VAL A 107 -24.11 4.79 -10.11
N SER A 108 -24.62 5.56 -11.08
CA SER A 108 -24.12 5.50 -12.45
C SER A 108 -22.81 6.26 -12.62
N LEU A 109 -21.79 5.57 -13.13
CA LEU A 109 -20.45 6.10 -13.39
C LEU A 109 -20.19 6.18 -14.89
N ILE A 110 -19.55 7.27 -15.33
CA ILE A 110 -18.94 7.36 -16.66
C ILE A 110 -17.44 7.31 -16.47
N VAL A 111 -16.79 6.30 -17.04
CA VAL A 111 -15.39 5.98 -16.78
C VAL A 111 -14.57 6.14 -18.05
N GLN A 112 -13.34 6.64 -17.94
CA GLN A 112 -12.43 6.71 -19.07
C GLN A 112 -12.21 5.33 -19.74
N LYS A 113 -12.22 5.28 -21.08
CA LYS A 113 -12.08 4.01 -21.84
C LYS A 113 -10.84 3.18 -21.45
N SER A 114 -9.72 3.83 -21.17
CA SER A 114 -8.46 3.19 -20.83
C SER A 114 -8.34 2.78 -19.36
N LEU A 115 -9.36 3.03 -18.53
CA LEU A 115 -9.37 2.57 -17.14
C LEU A 115 -9.80 1.11 -17.05
N THR A 116 -9.10 0.34 -16.21
CA THR A 116 -9.38 -1.08 -15.96
C THR A 116 -10.58 -1.24 -15.03
N ILE A 117 -11.23 -2.40 -15.07
CA ILE A 117 -12.32 -2.74 -14.13
C ILE A 117 -11.80 -2.72 -12.69
N GLU A 118 -10.59 -3.23 -12.49
CA GLU A 118 -9.92 -3.27 -11.19
C GLU A 118 -9.69 -1.87 -10.60
N ALA A 119 -9.25 -0.89 -11.40
CA ALA A 119 -9.08 0.48 -10.93
C ALA A 119 -10.41 1.14 -10.54
N VAL A 120 -11.50 0.83 -11.26
CA VAL A 120 -12.85 1.30 -10.89
C VAL A 120 -13.33 0.65 -9.59
N ARG A 121 -13.09 -0.66 -9.44
CA ARG A 121 -13.43 -1.42 -8.22
C ARG A 121 -12.70 -0.84 -7.01
N PHE A 122 -11.37 -0.71 -7.10
CA PHE A 122 -10.53 -0.17 -6.03
C PHE A 122 -10.92 1.25 -5.63
N TRP A 123 -11.32 2.09 -6.59
CA TRP A 123 -11.86 3.41 -6.26
C TRP A 123 -13.21 3.32 -5.56
N ALA A 124 -14.12 2.44 -6.00
CA ALA A 124 -15.40 2.25 -5.35
C ALA A 124 -15.26 1.73 -3.91
N GLU A 125 -14.26 0.88 -3.63
CA GLU A 125 -13.91 0.41 -2.28
C GLU A 125 -13.60 1.54 -1.28
N THR A 126 -13.26 2.74 -1.74
CA THR A 126 -12.95 3.87 -0.86
C THR A 126 -14.18 4.50 -0.19
N TRP A 127 -15.39 4.18 -0.64
CA TRP A 127 -16.62 4.77 -0.14
C TRP A 127 -17.81 3.82 -0.07
N ALA A 128 -17.84 2.77 -0.89
CA ALA A 128 -18.92 1.79 -0.87
C ALA A 128 -18.81 0.87 0.35
N SER A 129 -19.95 0.42 0.86
CA SER A 129 -20.02 -0.46 2.01
C SER A 129 -19.80 -1.93 1.63
N GLU A 130 -19.51 -2.76 2.63
CA GLU A 130 -19.42 -4.20 2.46
C GLU A 130 -20.73 -4.76 1.87
N GLY A 131 -20.60 -5.60 0.84
CA GLY A 131 -21.76 -6.16 0.12
C GLY A 131 -22.27 -5.30 -1.05
N ALA A 132 -21.62 -4.17 -1.35
CA ALA A 132 -21.88 -3.42 -2.58
C ALA A 132 -21.37 -4.18 -3.82
N TYR A 133 -21.93 -3.85 -4.99
CA TYR A 133 -21.53 -4.47 -6.27
C TYR A 133 -21.14 -3.43 -7.31
N LEU A 134 -20.01 -3.65 -7.98
CA LEU A 134 -19.67 -2.98 -9.22
C LEU A 134 -20.25 -3.76 -10.42
N VAL A 135 -21.08 -3.09 -11.22
CA VAL A 135 -21.59 -3.59 -12.50
C VAL A 135 -20.74 -3.04 -13.62
N THR A 136 -20.10 -3.93 -14.37
CA THR A 136 -19.27 -3.59 -15.53
C THR A 136 -20.13 -3.21 -16.75
N PRO A 137 -19.56 -2.59 -17.81
CA PRO A 137 -20.31 -2.25 -19.01
C PRO A 137 -20.98 -3.45 -19.71
N GLY A 138 -20.43 -4.66 -19.53
CA GLY A 138 -21.01 -5.91 -20.03
C GLY A 138 -22.04 -6.55 -19.09
N GLY A 139 -22.48 -5.86 -18.04
CA GLY A 139 -23.48 -6.36 -17.08
C GLY A 139 -22.95 -7.30 -15.99
N LYS A 140 -21.67 -7.70 -16.03
CA LYS A 140 -21.07 -8.53 -14.97
C LYS A 140 -21.08 -7.77 -13.64
N LYS A 141 -21.63 -8.39 -12.60
CA LYS A 141 -21.58 -7.93 -11.20
C LYS A 141 -20.30 -8.45 -10.54
N ILE A 142 -19.60 -7.57 -9.82
CA ILE A 142 -18.37 -7.84 -9.09
C ILE A 142 -18.57 -7.31 -7.67
N ALA A 143 -18.39 -8.14 -6.65
CA ALA A 143 -18.48 -7.70 -5.26
C ALA A 143 -17.40 -6.66 -4.95
N ILE A 144 -17.78 -5.59 -4.25
CA ILE A 144 -16.85 -4.64 -3.65
C ILE A 144 -16.56 -5.17 -2.26
N GLU A 145 -15.37 -5.71 -2.10
CA GLU A 145 -14.85 -6.14 -0.81
C GLU A 145 -13.95 -5.00 -0.35
N GLN A 146 -14.18 -4.45 0.84
CA GLN A 146 -13.19 -3.52 1.37
C GLN A 146 -11.86 -4.27 1.47
N ASN A 147 -10.83 -3.75 0.81
CA ASN A 147 -9.46 -4.17 1.04
C ASN A 147 -9.22 -4.04 2.53
N LYS A 148 -9.29 -5.16 3.25
CA LYS A 148 -8.91 -5.27 4.64
C LYS A 148 -7.53 -4.66 4.70
N VAL A 149 -7.40 -3.47 5.32
CA VAL A 149 -6.10 -2.84 5.54
C VAL A 149 -5.22 -3.94 6.07
N ILE A 150 -4.24 -4.36 5.27
CA ILE A 150 -3.39 -5.47 5.69
C ILE A 150 -2.61 -4.90 6.87
N GLU A 151 -3.09 -5.21 8.09
CA GLU A 151 -2.47 -4.71 9.30
C GLU A 151 -1.00 -5.06 9.21
N THR A 152 -0.16 -4.03 9.20
CA THR A 152 1.29 -4.23 9.22
C THR A 152 1.63 -4.74 10.60
N GLU A 153 2.17 -5.95 10.67
CA GLU A 153 2.77 -6.49 11.87
C GLU A 153 4.28 -6.58 11.69
N TYR A 154 5.00 -6.70 12.79
CA TYR A 154 6.45 -6.80 12.80
C TYR A 154 6.87 -8.04 13.55
N VAL A 155 7.88 -8.72 13.04
CA VAL A 155 8.64 -9.72 13.80
C VAL A 155 9.94 -9.06 14.25
N TYR A 156 10.31 -9.21 15.51
CA TYR A 156 11.47 -8.56 16.11
C TYR A 156 12.42 -9.58 16.74
N LEU A 157 13.71 -9.20 16.75
CA LEU A 157 14.76 -9.87 17.50
C LEU A 157 15.30 -8.89 18.53
N ILE A 158 15.15 -9.21 19.82
CA ILE A 158 15.63 -8.40 20.95
C ILE A 158 16.70 -9.16 21.71
N TYR A 159 17.88 -8.59 21.82
CA TYR A 159 19.01 -9.16 22.52
C TYR A 159 19.08 -8.69 23.97
N SER A 160 19.41 -9.62 24.87
CA SER A 160 19.81 -9.34 26.25
C SER A 160 21.27 -9.72 26.44
N GLU A 161 22.08 -8.72 26.78
CA GLU A 161 23.52 -8.87 26.97
C GLU A 161 23.87 -9.76 28.16
N VAL A 162 23.14 -9.60 29.27
CA VAL A 162 23.36 -10.36 30.51
C VAL A 162 23.05 -11.84 30.34
N MET A 163 22.00 -12.17 29.59
CA MET A 163 21.61 -13.56 29.34
C MET A 163 22.32 -14.17 28.13
N ASN A 164 23.05 -13.34 27.37
CA ASN A 164 23.57 -13.67 26.04
C ASN A 164 22.51 -14.40 25.17
N ALA A 165 21.30 -13.83 25.15
CA ALA A 165 20.12 -14.47 24.58
C ALA A 165 19.30 -13.48 23.74
N ILE A 166 18.63 -14.00 22.72
CA ILE A 166 17.79 -13.27 21.78
C ILE A 166 16.35 -13.75 21.92
N LYS A 167 15.44 -12.80 22.09
CA LYS A 167 14.01 -13.01 22.05
C LYS A 167 13.49 -12.79 20.64
N ILE A 168 12.78 -13.77 20.11
CA ILE A 168 12.08 -13.68 18.82
C ILE A 168 10.58 -13.56 19.11
N GLY A 169 9.96 -12.46 18.71
CA GLY A 169 8.52 -12.26 18.91
C GLY A 169 7.90 -11.33 17.88
N ARG A 170 6.59 -11.12 17.96
CA ARG A 170 5.85 -10.24 17.05
C ARG A 170 5.11 -9.11 17.77
N ALA A 171 4.94 -7.98 17.08
CA ALA A 171 4.15 -6.85 17.57
C ALA A 171 3.57 -6.00 16.43
N LYS A 172 2.43 -5.36 16.69
CA LYS A 172 1.91 -4.28 15.83
C LYS A 172 2.73 -3.00 15.95
N ASN A 173 3.34 -2.77 17.11
CA ASN A 173 4.19 -1.63 17.40
C ASN A 173 5.38 -2.13 18.24
N VAL A 174 6.54 -2.27 17.60
CA VAL A 174 7.75 -2.82 18.24
C VAL A 174 8.22 -1.93 19.37
N GLU A 175 8.23 -0.61 19.20
CA GLU A 175 8.67 0.35 20.24
C GLU A 175 7.87 0.20 21.53
N LYS A 176 6.53 0.21 21.45
CA LYS A 176 5.67 0.00 22.62
C LYS A 176 5.92 -1.35 23.29
N ARG A 177 6.11 -2.40 22.49
CA ARG A 177 6.40 -3.74 23.01
C ARG A 177 7.78 -3.80 23.67
N PHE A 178 8.78 -3.16 23.07
CA PHE A 178 10.13 -3.06 23.60
C PHE A 178 10.15 -2.32 24.93
N THR A 179 9.49 -1.16 25.04
CA THR A 179 9.36 -0.45 26.32
C THR A 179 8.72 -1.33 27.40
N SER A 180 7.61 -2.01 27.07
CA SER A 180 6.96 -2.93 28.00
C SER A 180 7.86 -4.10 28.43
N LEU A 181 8.66 -4.65 27.52
CA LEU A 181 9.63 -5.71 27.83
C LEU A 181 10.77 -5.18 28.68
N GLN A 182 11.26 -3.98 28.41
CA GLN A 182 12.32 -3.33 29.19
C GLN A 182 11.85 -3.00 30.62
N THR A 183 10.60 -2.58 30.81
CA THR A 183 10.05 -2.35 32.16
C THR A 183 9.99 -3.64 32.98
N ALA A 184 9.68 -4.77 32.33
CA ALA A 184 9.60 -6.07 32.97
C ALA A 184 10.95 -6.81 33.06
N HIS A 185 12.01 -6.29 32.43
CA HIS A 185 13.35 -6.88 32.43
C HIS A 185 14.35 -5.97 33.13
N PRO A 186 14.99 -6.41 34.23
CA PRO A 186 15.84 -5.53 35.05
C PRO A 186 17.13 -5.07 34.34
N TYR A 187 17.49 -5.67 33.19
CA TYR A 187 18.71 -5.37 32.44
C TYR A 187 18.40 -4.74 31.07
N PRO A 188 19.31 -3.91 30.53
CA PRO A 188 19.09 -3.27 29.24
C PRO A 188 18.97 -4.29 28.09
N LEU A 189 17.95 -4.10 27.28
CA LEU A 189 17.67 -4.85 26.05
C LEU A 189 18.12 -4.03 24.83
N LYS A 190 18.45 -4.72 23.74
CA LYS A 190 18.83 -4.11 22.46
C LYS A 190 17.98 -4.68 21.34
N ILE A 191 17.35 -3.83 20.53
CA ILE A 191 16.68 -4.29 19.30
C ILE A 191 17.77 -4.59 18.27
N ILE A 192 17.86 -5.86 17.85
CA ILE A 192 18.80 -6.30 16.81
C ILE A 192 18.15 -6.15 15.43
N LYS A 193 16.88 -6.55 15.31
CA LYS A 193 16.18 -6.54 14.03
C LYS A 193 14.69 -6.33 14.18
N THR A 194 14.10 -5.68 13.18
CA THR A 194 12.65 -5.64 12.94
C THR A 194 12.36 -5.97 11.49
N LEU A 195 11.44 -6.91 11.27
CA LEU A 195 11.01 -7.39 9.97
C LEU A 195 9.56 -6.94 9.78
N LYS A 196 9.31 -6.11 8.77
CA LYS A 196 7.97 -5.61 8.47
C LYS A 196 7.20 -6.65 7.66
N VAL A 197 6.03 -7.06 8.14
CA VAL A 197 5.22 -8.12 7.54
C VAL A 197 3.82 -7.62 7.23
N SER A 198 3.36 -7.92 6.02
CA SER A 198 2.02 -7.61 5.57
C SER A 198 1.04 -8.66 6.06
N GLY A 199 0.40 -8.39 7.20
CA GLY A 199 -0.73 -9.14 7.71
C GLY A 199 -0.36 -10.08 8.85
N LYS A 200 -1.30 -10.20 9.80
CA LYS A 200 -1.17 -11.02 11.01
C LYS A 200 -0.73 -12.46 10.75
N LYS A 201 -1.34 -13.13 9.76
CA LYS A 201 -1.05 -14.53 9.46
C LYS A 201 0.40 -14.71 9.01
N ALA A 202 0.88 -13.87 8.10
CA ALA A 202 2.25 -13.92 7.64
C ALA A 202 3.27 -13.64 8.76
N ALA A 203 2.95 -12.74 9.71
CA ALA A 203 3.80 -12.49 10.87
C ALA A 203 3.86 -13.69 11.82
N ILE A 204 2.72 -14.37 12.05
CA ILE A 204 2.66 -15.62 12.83
C ILE A 204 3.51 -16.70 12.16
N ASP A 205 3.36 -16.88 10.85
CA ASP A 205 4.05 -17.91 10.09
C ASP A 205 5.57 -17.66 10.11
N LEU A 206 6.01 -16.41 9.92
CA LEU A 206 7.42 -16.02 9.97
C LEU A 206 8.03 -16.24 11.36
N GLU A 207 7.34 -15.81 12.42
CA GLU A 207 7.81 -16.04 13.79
C GLU A 207 7.98 -17.55 14.08
N LYS A 208 6.99 -18.35 13.67
CA LYS A 208 7.03 -19.81 13.84
C LYS A 208 8.17 -20.43 13.05
N GLN A 209 8.40 -19.97 11.82
CA GLN A 209 9.53 -20.41 10.99
C GLN A 209 10.87 -20.11 11.66
N LEU A 210 11.06 -18.91 12.21
CA LEU A 210 12.28 -18.56 12.93
C LEU A 210 12.46 -19.40 14.21
N HIS A 211 11.37 -19.62 14.97
CA HIS A 211 11.41 -20.50 16.15
C HIS A 211 11.78 -21.94 15.79
N GLN A 212 11.34 -22.44 14.64
CA GLN A 212 11.70 -23.76 14.13
C GLN A 212 13.15 -23.81 13.63
N GLN A 213 13.56 -22.80 12.87
CA GLN A 213 14.91 -22.69 12.31
C GLN A 213 15.99 -22.64 13.41
N PHE A 214 15.71 -21.98 14.53
CA PHE A 214 16.64 -21.84 15.65
C PHE A 214 16.25 -22.71 16.85
N ALA A 215 15.46 -23.76 16.65
CA ALA A 215 14.99 -24.63 17.73
C ALA A 215 16.14 -25.21 18.57
N ASP A 216 17.27 -25.53 17.95
CA ASP A 216 18.47 -26.06 18.62
C ASP A 216 19.14 -25.06 19.58
N TYR A 217 18.88 -23.76 19.39
CA TYR A 217 19.37 -22.70 20.26
C TYR A 217 18.33 -22.28 21.31
N ARG A 218 17.16 -22.91 21.36
CA ARG A 218 16.06 -22.48 22.24
C ARG A 218 16.43 -22.71 23.70
N LEU A 219 16.33 -21.66 24.52
CA LEU A 219 16.55 -21.71 25.96
C LEU A 219 15.23 -21.97 26.68
N SER A 220 14.32 -20.99 26.65
CA SER A 220 13.01 -21.09 27.31
C SER A 220 12.00 -20.17 26.65
N GLY A 221 10.82 -20.69 26.34
CA GLY A 221 9.74 -19.96 25.69
C GLY A 221 10.18 -19.35 24.36
N GLU A 222 10.22 -18.02 24.30
CA GLU A 222 10.59 -17.23 23.10
C GLU A 222 12.06 -16.79 23.10
N TRP A 223 12.88 -17.29 24.02
CA TRP A 223 14.29 -16.95 24.17
C TRP A 223 15.21 -18.02 23.60
N PHE A 224 16.22 -17.58 22.85
CA PHE A 224 17.21 -18.40 22.16
C PHE A 224 18.61 -17.93 22.54
N LYS A 225 19.58 -18.85 22.62
CA LYS A 225 20.99 -18.54 22.84
C LYS A 225 21.49 -17.69 21.67
N ALA A 226 22.21 -16.61 21.96
CA ALA A 226 22.79 -15.79 20.90
C ALA A 226 23.82 -16.59 20.11
N CYS A 227 23.66 -16.60 18.79
CA CYS A 227 24.60 -17.20 17.84
C CYS A 227 24.84 -16.22 16.70
N GLU A 228 25.92 -16.42 15.97
CA GLU A 228 26.33 -15.54 14.86
C GLU A 228 25.21 -15.38 13.81
N ALA A 229 24.50 -16.46 13.50
CA ALA A 229 23.38 -16.45 12.55
C ALA A 229 22.18 -15.58 13.02
N LEU A 230 21.90 -15.51 14.32
CA LEU A 230 20.84 -14.66 14.87
C LEU A 230 21.29 -13.21 15.04
N MET A 231 22.56 -12.97 15.40
CA MET A 231 23.12 -11.64 15.56
C MET A 231 23.29 -10.91 14.23
N ASN A 232 23.66 -11.64 13.17
CA ASN A 232 23.87 -11.11 11.82
C ASN A 232 22.67 -11.33 10.89
N PHE A 233 21.49 -11.65 11.45
CA PHE A 233 20.32 -12.01 10.65
C PHE A 233 19.95 -10.90 9.65
N SER A 234 20.20 -11.20 8.38
CA SER A 234 19.95 -10.33 7.23
C SER A 234 18.81 -10.94 6.42
N ASP A 235 17.83 -10.11 6.03
CA ASP A 235 16.76 -10.52 5.13
C ASP A 235 17.37 -10.73 3.73
N ASP A 236 17.83 -11.95 3.43
CA ASP A 236 18.33 -12.31 2.09
C ASP A 236 17.20 -12.51 1.06
N LYS A 237 16.11 -11.75 1.20
CA LYS A 237 15.00 -11.72 0.23
C LYS A 237 14.56 -10.29 -0.07
N ASN A 238 15.48 -9.52 -0.63
CA ASN A 238 15.16 -8.51 -1.65
C ASN A 238 15.97 -8.86 -2.92
N SER A 239 15.51 -9.87 -3.65
CA SER A 239 15.80 -10.09 -5.08
C SER A 239 14.48 -10.20 -5.82
#